data_AF-A0A7C3JUJ8-F1
#
_entry.id   AF-A0A7C3JUJ8-F1
#
_cell.length_a   1.000
_cell.length_b   1.000
_cell.length_c   1.000
_cell.angle_alpha   90.00
_cell.angle_beta   90.00
_cell.angle_gamma   90.00
#
_symmetry.space_group_name_H-M   'P 1'
#
loop_
_entity.id
_entity.type
_entity.pdbx_description
1 polymer ?
#
loop_
_entity_poly.entity_id
_entity_poly.type
_entity_poly.pdbx_seq_one_letter_code
_entity_poly.pdbx_strand_id
1 'polypeptide(L)'
;MSEMRQHESRTATFGSRSEDRKEELGEGGRAVPVGVSMLVRNRMTKDPVTVTGDDLMIQARLKMQKGGFRRVPVVKDGQLVGIITDRDLREHAGYLDQTAVKAAMSEKPVTVTPATTVETAARLMLKRKIGGLPVVEEGRLVGIITSSDILQAFLDVTGALEETTKRIDFLMEGEAGGLAEAARIVAQEGGEVLSVGTYRKTWGETPVCYLRLRSGDAEAIAKSLGQKGFDVLGVHAFGA
;
A
#
# COMPACT_ATOMS: atom_id res chain seq x y z
N MET A 1 -27.88 -39.67 26.60
CA MET A 1 -26.63 -40.05 25.94
C MET A 1 -26.46 -39.15 24.74
N SER A 2 -25.48 -38.26 24.82
CA SER A 2 -25.17 -37.24 23.81
C SER A 2 -24.18 -37.82 22.81
N GLU A 3 -24.52 -37.86 21.53
CA GLU A 3 -23.54 -38.18 20.49
C GLU A 3 -23.14 -36.90 19.76
N MET A 4 -21.90 -36.53 20.05
CA MET A 4 -21.09 -35.47 19.48
C MET A 4 -21.04 -35.56 17.96
N ARG A 5 -21.47 -34.49 17.27
CA ARG A 5 -21.04 -34.20 15.91
C ARG A 5 -19.57 -33.78 15.93
N GLN A 6 -18.68 -34.65 15.45
CA GLN A 6 -17.32 -34.27 15.11
C GLN A 6 -17.35 -33.42 13.84
N HIS A 7 -17.00 -32.14 13.97
CA HIS A 7 -16.76 -31.25 12.85
C HIS A 7 -15.26 -31.32 12.53
N GLU A 8 -14.90 -32.09 11.50
CA GLU A 8 -13.54 -32.06 10.96
C GLU A 8 -13.30 -30.69 10.29
N SER A 9 -12.41 -29.91 10.91
CA SER A 9 -11.86 -28.68 10.34
C SER A 9 -10.96 -29.04 9.16
N ARG A 10 -11.46 -28.81 7.94
CA ARG A 10 -10.65 -28.81 6.72
C ARG A 10 -9.78 -27.56 6.69
N THR A 11 -8.57 -27.68 7.21
CA THR A 11 -7.48 -26.72 6.97
C THR A 11 -7.11 -26.81 5.49
N ALA A 12 -7.49 -25.81 4.69
CA ALA A 12 -7.01 -25.69 3.32
C ALA A 12 -5.53 -25.31 3.34
N THR A 13 -4.65 -26.31 3.27
CA THR A 13 -3.23 -26.14 2.96
C THR A 13 -3.13 -25.65 1.52
N PHE A 14 -2.97 -24.35 1.33
CA PHE A 14 -2.59 -23.78 0.03
C PHE A 14 -1.14 -24.19 -0.22
N GLY A 15 -0.95 -25.15 -1.14
CA GLY A 15 0.34 -25.71 -1.49
C GLY A 15 1.32 -24.62 -1.93
N SER A 16 2.50 -24.66 -1.32
CA SER A 16 3.71 -23.96 -1.73
C SER A 16 4.14 -24.48 -3.11
N ARG A 17 3.83 -23.70 -4.15
CA ARG A 17 4.48 -23.81 -5.46
C ARG A 17 4.46 -22.45 -6.13
N SER A 18 5.46 -21.64 -5.77
CA SER A 18 5.87 -20.49 -6.55
C SER A 18 7.36 -20.64 -6.86
N GLU A 19 7.69 -21.71 -7.57
CA GLU A 19 8.88 -21.72 -8.41
C GLU A 19 8.56 -20.83 -9.62
N ASP A 20 9.39 -19.79 -9.80
CA ASP A 20 9.67 -19.08 -11.04
C ASP A 20 8.70 -19.32 -12.20
N ARG A 21 7.51 -18.71 -12.12
CA ARG A 21 6.74 -18.49 -13.33
C ARG A 21 7.40 -17.31 -14.04
N LYS A 22 8.38 -17.62 -14.89
CA LYS A 22 8.81 -16.71 -15.97
C LYS A 22 7.54 -16.17 -16.61
N GLU A 23 7.36 -14.86 -16.55
CA GLU A 23 6.36 -14.16 -17.36
C GLU A 23 6.84 -14.24 -18.81
N GLU A 24 6.63 -15.39 -19.45
CA GLU A 24 6.67 -15.52 -20.90
C GLU A 24 5.39 -14.87 -21.45
N LEU A 25 5.39 -13.54 -21.49
CA LEU A 25 4.57 -12.81 -22.45
C LEU A 25 5.23 -13.03 -23.82
N GLY A 26 4.43 -13.46 -24.79
CA GLY A 26 4.90 -13.96 -26.10
C GLY A 26 5.89 -13.05 -26.83
N GLU A 27 6.62 -13.67 -27.76
CA GLU A 27 7.64 -13.04 -28.61
C GLU A 27 7.12 -11.73 -29.22
N GLY A 28 7.49 -10.59 -28.61
CA GLY A 28 7.03 -9.26 -29.00
C GLY A 28 6.74 -8.30 -27.82
N GLY A 29 6.60 -8.78 -26.59
CA GLY A 29 6.43 -7.94 -25.41
C GLY A 29 7.73 -7.21 -25.02
N ARG A 30 7.72 -5.87 -24.97
CA ARG A 30 8.80 -5.11 -24.30
C ARG A 30 8.97 -5.66 -22.88
N ALA A 31 10.22 -5.91 -22.47
CA ALA A 31 10.53 -6.29 -21.09
C ALA A 31 9.91 -5.26 -20.14
N VAL A 32 8.98 -5.70 -19.29
CA VAL A 32 8.43 -4.87 -18.22
C VAL A 32 9.58 -4.58 -17.27
N PRO A 33 9.88 -3.31 -16.94
CA PRO A 33 10.96 -3.00 -16.02
C PRO A 33 10.76 -3.74 -14.68
N VAL A 34 11.82 -4.36 -14.18
CA VAL A 34 11.82 -4.99 -12.86
C VAL A 34 11.54 -3.90 -11.82
N GLY A 35 10.48 -4.04 -11.03
CA GLY A 35 10.05 -3.05 -10.01
C GLY A 35 8.70 -2.38 -10.26
N VAL A 36 8.02 -2.68 -11.36
CA VAL A 36 6.77 -2.01 -11.77
C VAL A 36 5.50 -2.59 -11.12
N SER A 37 5.57 -3.77 -10.49
CA SER A 37 4.41 -4.38 -9.85
C SER A 37 4.14 -3.82 -8.45
N MET A 38 2.85 -3.69 -8.09
CA MET A 38 2.38 -3.23 -6.77
C MET A 38 2.52 -4.31 -5.69
N LEU A 39 3.72 -4.85 -5.57
CA LEU A 39 4.11 -5.87 -4.60
C LEU A 39 4.93 -5.28 -3.46
N VAL A 40 4.82 -5.90 -2.29
CA VAL A 40 5.55 -5.50 -1.07
C VAL A 40 7.05 -5.44 -1.32
N ARG A 41 7.64 -6.42 -2.02
CA ARG A 41 9.10 -6.43 -2.30
C ARG A 41 9.63 -5.21 -3.05
N ASN A 42 8.77 -4.51 -3.81
CA ASN A 42 9.14 -3.33 -4.59
C ASN A 42 8.96 -2.03 -3.79
N ARG A 43 8.29 -2.07 -2.63
CA ARG A 43 7.94 -0.90 -1.82
C ARG A 43 8.44 -0.96 -0.38
N MET A 44 8.85 -2.13 0.10
CA MET A 44 9.36 -2.33 1.45
C MET A 44 10.77 -1.74 1.61
N THR A 45 11.11 -1.36 2.83
CA THR A 45 12.51 -1.19 3.22
C THR A 45 13.13 -2.58 3.38
N LYS A 46 14.15 -2.89 2.58
CA LYS A 46 14.95 -4.11 2.69
C LYS A 46 15.93 -3.99 3.85
N ASP A 47 16.31 -5.12 4.45
CA ASP A 47 17.29 -5.20 5.53
C ASP A 47 17.07 -4.15 6.64
N PRO A 48 15.88 -4.11 7.26
CA PRO A 48 15.53 -3.07 8.20
C PRO A 48 16.42 -3.13 9.43
N VAL A 49 16.60 -1.98 10.09
CA VAL A 49 17.23 -1.93 11.41
C VAL A 49 16.44 -2.82 12.38
N THR A 50 17.15 -3.67 13.13
CA THR A 50 16.56 -4.59 14.11
C THR A 50 17.16 -4.40 15.50
N VAL A 51 16.52 -5.02 16.50
CA VAL A 51 17.04 -5.21 17.88
C VAL A 51 16.89 -6.68 18.28
N THR A 52 17.58 -7.09 19.33
CA THR A 52 17.33 -8.37 20.00
C THR A 52 16.37 -8.21 21.17
N GLY A 53 15.80 -9.31 21.67
CA GLY A 53 14.96 -9.28 22.87
C GLY A 53 15.71 -8.89 24.15
N ASP A 54 17.03 -9.09 24.18
CA ASP A 54 17.88 -8.79 25.32
C ASP A 54 18.46 -7.36 25.28
N ASP A 55 18.37 -6.68 24.13
CA ASP A 55 18.67 -5.25 24.02
C ASP A 55 17.80 -4.46 25.01
N LEU A 56 18.35 -3.36 25.55
CA LEU A 56 17.57 -2.42 26.37
C LEU A 56 16.68 -1.55 25.48
N MET A 57 15.52 -1.17 26.00
CA MET A 57 14.55 -0.32 25.29
C MET A 57 15.15 1.04 24.87
N ILE A 58 16.15 1.56 25.60
CA ILE A 58 16.88 2.77 25.21
C ILE A 58 17.62 2.59 23.89
N GLN A 59 18.15 1.39 23.60
CA GLN A 59 18.82 1.10 22.33
C GLN A 59 17.81 1.10 21.18
N ALA A 60 16.62 0.55 21.39
CA ALA A 60 15.52 0.62 20.43
C ALA A 60 15.10 2.08 20.17
N ARG A 61 14.95 2.90 21.23
CA ARG A 61 14.65 4.35 21.11
C ARG A 61 15.69 5.08 20.28
N LEU A 62 16.98 4.87 20.56
CA LEU A 62 18.06 5.54 19.84
C LEU A 62 18.07 5.15 18.36
N LYS A 63 17.85 3.87 18.04
CA LYS A 63 17.71 3.39 16.65
C LYS A 63 16.52 4.06 15.95
N MET A 64 15.35 4.13 16.62
CA MET A 64 14.16 4.82 16.11
C MET A 64 14.41 6.29 15.82
N GLN A 65 15.01 7.01 16.76
CA GLN A 65 15.33 8.44 16.62
C GLN A 65 16.32 8.68 15.48
N LYS A 66 17.42 7.91 15.45
CA LYS A 66 18.45 8.05 14.42
C LYS A 66 17.92 7.74 13.02
N GLY A 67 17.05 6.74 12.89
CA GLY A 67 16.52 6.30 11.61
C GLY A 67 15.21 6.95 11.17
N GLY A 68 14.62 7.81 12.00
CA GLY A 68 13.35 8.48 11.66
C GLY A 68 12.13 7.55 11.57
N PHE A 69 12.20 6.36 12.16
CA PHE A 69 11.11 5.39 12.15
C PHE A 69 10.57 5.12 13.56
N ARG A 70 9.30 4.71 13.66
CA ARG A 70 8.57 4.56 14.93
C ARG A 70 8.40 3.11 15.38
N ARG A 71 9.09 2.18 14.74
CA ARG A 71 9.04 0.75 15.04
C ARG A 71 10.29 0.03 14.56
N VAL A 72 10.63 -1.05 15.26
CA VAL A 72 11.82 -1.85 15.00
C VAL A 72 11.44 -3.33 15.16
N PRO A 73 11.67 -4.18 14.15
CA PRO A 73 11.55 -5.62 14.30
C PRO A 73 12.54 -6.16 15.34
N VAL A 74 12.06 -7.10 16.16
CA VAL A 74 12.88 -7.83 17.13
C VAL A 74 13.22 -9.19 16.55
N VAL A 75 14.51 -9.50 16.49
CA VAL A 75 15.00 -10.75 15.90
C VAL A 75 15.80 -11.58 16.90
N LYS A 76 15.80 -12.89 16.67
CA LYS A 76 16.69 -13.86 17.32
C LYS A 76 17.24 -14.79 16.24
N ASP A 77 18.56 -14.86 16.10
CA ASP A 77 19.23 -15.70 15.09
C ASP A 77 18.74 -15.45 13.63
N GLY A 78 18.34 -14.21 13.34
CA GLY A 78 17.79 -13.79 12.05
C GLY A 78 16.31 -14.11 11.84
N GLN A 79 15.66 -14.79 12.79
CA GLN A 79 14.22 -15.02 12.79
C GLN A 79 13.49 -13.88 13.48
N LEU A 80 12.34 -13.51 12.93
CA LEU A 80 11.47 -12.50 13.55
C LEU A 80 10.76 -13.11 14.77
N VAL A 81 10.97 -12.50 15.95
CA VAL A 81 10.34 -12.93 17.21
C VAL A 81 9.36 -11.90 17.77
N GLY A 82 9.51 -10.63 17.39
CA GLY A 82 8.65 -9.56 17.89
C GLY A 82 8.74 -8.28 17.08
N ILE A 83 7.98 -7.27 17.50
CA ILE A 83 8.14 -5.89 17.05
C ILE A 83 8.00 -4.97 18.26
N ILE A 84 8.84 -3.95 18.34
CA ILE A 84 8.73 -2.89 19.34
C ILE A 84 8.48 -1.56 18.64
N THR A 85 7.58 -0.76 19.21
CA THR A 85 7.12 0.51 18.65
C THR A 85 7.34 1.65 19.64
N ASP A 86 7.34 2.86 19.13
CA ASP A 86 7.42 4.08 19.93
C ASP A 86 6.27 4.19 20.95
N ARG A 87 5.12 3.53 20.71
CA ARG A 87 4.04 3.42 21.72
C ARG A 87 4.51 2.58 22.91
N ASP A 88 5.07 1.40 22.66
CA ASP A 88 5.56 0.49 23.69
C ASP A 88 6.67 1.17 24.51
N LEU A 89 7.52 1.98 23.86
CA LEU A 89 8.55 2.78 24.53
C LEU A 89 7.98 3.86 25.46
N ARG A 90 6.87 4.51 25.08
CA ARG A 90 6.23 5.53 25.92
C ARG A 90 5.56 4.93 27.15
N GLU A 91 5.01 3.73 27.04
CA GLU A 91 4.37 3.03 28.16
C GLU A 91 5.37 2.67 29.28
N HIS A 92 6.67 2.64 28.96
CA HIS A 92 7.76 2.38 29.90
C HIS A 92 8.66 3.61 30.13
N ALA A 93 8.16 4.81 29.87
CA ALA A 93 8.93 6.04 30.06
C ALA A 93 9.52 6.13 31.47
N GLY A 94 10.82 6.42 31.56
CA GLY A 94 11.56 6.49 32.83
C GLY A 94 12.41 5.26 33.18
N TYR A 95 12.17 4.11 32.54
CA TYR A 95 12.88 2.85 32.84
C TYR A 95 13.55 2.22 31.61
N LEU A 96 13.72 2.97 30.52
CA LEU A 96 14.18 2.39 29.25
C LEU A 96 15.63 1.90 29.26
N ASP A 97 16.45 2.45 30.15
CA ASP A 97 17.84 2.05 30.39
C ASP A 97 17.97 0.80 31.27
N GLN A 98 16.86 0.31 31.83
CA GLN A 98 16.82 -0.86 32.72
C GLN A 98 15.88 -1.96 32.20
N THR A 99 15.03 -1.65 31.22
CA THR A 99 14.01 -2.56 30.72
C THR A 99 14.45 -3.18 29.40
N ALA A 100 14.45 -4.51 29.32
CA ALA A 100 14.75 -5.25 28.10
C ALA A 100 13.61 -5.15 27.08
N VAL A 101 13.93 -5.16 25.78
CA VAL A 101 12.95 -5.10 24.68
C VAL A 101 11.90 -6.22 24.78
N LYS A 102 12.31 -7.44 25.14
CA LYS A 102 11.40 -8.59 25.30
C LYS A 102 10.30 -8.38 26.35
N ALA A 103 10.50 -7.47 27.31
CA ALA A 103 9.50 -7.18 28.34
C ALA A 103 8.33 -6.33 27.81
N ALA A 104 8.52 -5.61 26.70
CA ALA A 104 7.54 -4.66 26.18
C ALA A 104 7.15 -4.91 24.71
N MET A 105 7.91 -5.72 23.97
CA MET A 105 7.63 -5.97 22.55
C MET A 105 6.30 -6.72 22.35
N SER A 106 5.67 -6.50 21.21
CA SER A 106 4.60 -7.37 20.73
C SER A 106 5.21 -8.63 20.12
N GLU A 107 4.96 -9.79 20.74
CA GLU A 107 5.36 -11.09 20.21
C GLU A 107 4.50 -11.50 19.01
N LYS A 108 5.07 -12.35 18.12
CA LYS A 108 4.37 -12.93 16.95
C LYS A 108 3.59 -11.88 16.16
N PRO A 109 4.26 -10.81 15.67
CA PRO A 109 3.60 -9.75 14.95
C PRO A 109 2.93 -10.28 13.67
N VAL A 110 1.91 -9.56 13.21
CA VAL A 110 1.32 -9.82 11.91
C VAL A 110 2.34 -9.52 10.82
N THR A 111 2.57 -10.47 9.92
CA THR A 111 3.58 -10.39 8.84
C THR A 111 2.94 -10.49 7.46
N VAL A 112 3.74 -10.15 6.44
CA VAL A 112 3.44 -10.39 5.02
C VAL A 112 4.66 -11.00 4.33
N THR A 113 4.50 -11.44 3.09
CA THR A 113 5.59 -11.98 2.27
C THR A 113 6.03 -10.97 1.21
N PRO A 114 7.22 -11.12 0.59
CA PRO A 114 7.65 -10.27 -0.52
C PRO A 114 6.68 -10.26 -1.71
N ALA A 115 5.96 -11.36 -1.93
CA ALA A 115 4.96 -11.53 -2.99
C ALA A 115 3.57 -10.98 -2.64
N THR A 116 3.34 -10.55 -1.39
CA THR A 116 2.07 -9.95 -0.98
C THR A 116 1.86 -8.63 -1.73
N THR A 117 0.62 -8.35 -2.16
CA THR A 117 0.32 -7.06 -2.83
C THR A 117 0.24 -5.92 -1.83
N VAL A 118 0.54 -4.70 -2.29
CA VAL A 118 0.49 -3.48 -1.47
C VAL A 118 -0.92 -3.25 -0.91
N GLU A 119 -1.97 -3.53 -1.69
CA GLU A 119 -3.37 -3.39 -1.25
C GLU A 119 -3.71 -4.38 -0.14
N THR A 120 -3.17 -5.61 -0.22
CA THR A 120 -3.37 -6.61 0.82
C THR A 120 -2.69 -6.20 2.11
N ALA A 121 -1.45 -5.69 2.03
CA ALA A 121 -0.75 -5.12 3.17
C ALA A 121 -1.52 -3.92 3.78
N ALA A 122 -2.02 -3.01 2.95
CA ALA A 122 -2.82 -1.87 3.38
C ALA A 122 -4.12 -2.28 4.10
N ARG A 123 -4.87 -3.25 3.55
CA ARG A 123 -6.07 -3.80 4.20
C ARG A 123 -5.75 -4.43 5.55
N LEU A 124 -4.62 -5.14 5.65
CA LEU A 124 -4.19 -5.77 6.89
C LEU A 124 -3.82 -4.73 7.95
N MET A 125 -3.09 -3.67 7.56
CA MET A 125 -2.78 -2.53 8.42
C MET A 125 -4.04 -1.87 8.97
N LEU A 126 -5.02 -1.57 8.11
CA LEU A 126 -6.31 -0.98 8.51
C LEU A 126 -7.09 -1.90 9.45
N LYS A 127 -7.29 -3.16 9.06
CA LYS A 127 -8.06 -4.15 9.83
C LYS A 127 -7.47 -4.38 11.23
N ARG A 128 -6.14 -4.39 11.35
CA ARG A 128 -5.43 -4.65 12.60
C ARG A 128 -5.05 -3.38 13.35
N LYS A 129 -5.33 -2.18 12.80
CA LYS A 129 -4.95 -0.87 13.36
C LYS A 129 -3.44 -0.76 13.63
N ILE A 130 -2.62 -1.33 12.74
CA ILE A 130 -1.16 -1.32 12.82
C ILE A 130 -0.57 -0.50 11.68
N GLY A 131 0.51 0.23 11.96
CA GLY A 131 1.11 1.13 10.97
C GLY A 131 2.23 0.50 10.14
N GLY A 132 2.61 -0.75 10.40
CA GLY A 132 3.68 -1.43 9.68
C GLY A 132 3.68 -2.94 9.91
N LEU A 133 4.23 -3.65 8.93
CA LEU A 133 4.22 -5.10 8.82
C LEU A 133 5.66 -5.55 8.51
N PRO A 134 6.27 -6.38 9.37
CA PRO A 134 7.49 -7.08 9.01
C PRO A 134 7.23 -8.00 7.80
N VAL A 135 8.19 -8.04 6.89
CA VAL A 135 8.16 -8.88 5.69
C VAL A 135 9.06 -10.08 5.93
N VAL A 136 8.47 -11.27 5.84
CA VAL A 136 9.14 -12.53 6.17
C VAL A 136 9.12 -13.46 4.96
N GLU A 137 10.26 -14.09 4.69
CA GLU A 137 10.45 -15.11 3.68
C GLU A 137 11.19 -16.28 4.33
N GLU A 138 10.66 -17.51 4.19
CA GLU A 138 11.23 -18.72 4.80
C GLU A 138 11.53 -18.58 6.31
N GLY A 139 10.68 -17.83 7.03
CA GLY A 139 10.83 -17.59 8.47
C GLY A 139 11.88 -16.54 8.85
N ARG A 140 12.60 -15.97 7.88
CA ARG A 140 13.59 -14.90 8.09
C ARG A 140 12.98 -13.54 7.79
N LEU A 141 13.39 -12.54 8.56
CA LEU A 141 13.03 -11.14 8.28
C LEU A 141 13.83 -10.65 7.07
N VAL A 142 13.13 -10.23 6.02
CA VAL A 142 13.74 -9.70 4.77
C VAL A 142 13.39 -8.24 4.50
N GLY A 143 12.43 -7.69 5.24
CA GLY A 143 12.00 -6.31 5.04
C GLY A 143 11.00 -5.82 6.07
N ILE A 144 10.61 -4.55 5.94
CA ILE A 144 9.46 -3.97 6.61
C ILE A 144 8.71 -3.05 5.65
N ILE A 145 7.38 -3.13 5.64
CA ILE A 145 6.51 -2.19 4.92
C ILE A 145 5.64 -1.42 5.91
N THR A 146 5.47 -0.14 5.68
CA THR A 146 4.81 0.81 6.59
C THR A 146 3.70 1.58 5.88
N SER A 147 2.83 2.23 6.64
CA SER A 147 1.77 3.09 6.09
C SER A 147 2.33 4.24 5.23
N SER A 148 3.56 4.69 5.49
CA SER A 148 4.23 5.68 4.64
C SER A 148 4.55 5.11 3.26
N ASP A 149 5.01 3.86 3.19
CA ASP A 149 5.25 3.16 1.92
C ASP A 149 3.94 2.94 1.15
N ILE A 150 2.85 2.62 1.86
CA ILE A 150 1.51 2.52 1.28
C ILE A 150 1.05 3.88 0.72
N LEU A 151 1.27 4.97 1.45
CA LEU A 151 0.90 6.31 1.01
C LEU A 151 1.71 6.74 -0.21
N GLN A 152 3.02 6.47 -0.21
CA GLN A 152 3.88 6.72 -1.36
C GLN A 152 3.40 5.94 -2.59
N ALA A 153 3.03 4.67 -2.39
CA ALA A 153 2.50 3.84 -3.46
C ALA A 153 1.13 4.32 -3.97
N PHE A 154 0.28 4.86 -3.10
CA PHE A 154 -0.97 5.50 -3.50
C PHE A 154 -0.73 6.76 -4.34
N LEU A 155 0.18 7.64 -3.91
CA LEU A 155 0.51 8.85 -4.67
C LEU A 155 1.09 8.52 -6.06
N ASP A 156 1.93 7.49 -6.13
CA ASP A 156 2.52 7.00 -7.36
C ASP A 156 1.47 6.46 -8.35
N VAL A 157 0.62 5.52 -7.92
CA VAL A 157 -0.44 4.94 -8.78
C VAL A 157 -1.47 5.99 -9.22
N THR A 158 -1.75 6.98 -8.36
CA THR A 158 -2.68 8.06 -8.72
C THR A 158 -2.03 9.13 -9.58
N GLY A 159 -0.71 9.09 -9.82
CA GLY A 159 0.04 10.12 -10.54
C GLY A 159 0.17 11.45 -9.78
N ALA A 160 -0.14 11.46 -8.49
CA ALA A 160 -0.15 12.65 -7.64
C ALA A 160 1.24 13.09 -7.16
N LEU A 161 2.31 12.39 -7.55
CA LEU A 161 3.70 12.81 -7.31
C LEU A 161 4.20 13.83 -8.35
N GLU A 162 3.60 13.85 -9.53
CA GLU A 162 3.97 14.76 -10.62
C GLU A 162 3.21 16.09 -10.44
N GLU A 163 3.89 17.14 -9.98
CA GLU A 163 3.29 18.47 -9.69
C GLU A 163 2.61 19.11 -10.90
N THR A 164 3.04 18.79 -12.12
CA THR A 164 2.48 19.31 -13.37
C THR A 164 1.14 18.69 -13.74
N THR A 165 0.73 17.62 -13.06
CA THR A 165 -0.49 16.91 -13.41
C THR A 165 -1.73 17.62 -12.87
N LYS A 166 -2.79 17.60 -13.67
CA LYS A 166 -4.10 18.14 -13.31
C LYS A 166 -5.12 17.01 -13.22
N ARG A 167 -6.10 17.11 -12.34
CA ARG A 167 -7.16 16.13 -12.14
C ARG A 167 -8.51 16.75 -12.48
N ILE A 168 -9.29 16.08 -13.33
CA ILE A 168 -10.68 16.46 -13.64
C ILE A 168 -11.59 15.42 -12.99
N ASP A 169 -12.51 15.86 -12.15
CA ASP A 169 -13.51 15.02 -11.48
C ASP A 169 -14.86 15.20 -12.18
N PHE A 170 -15.57 14.10 -12.48
CA PHE A 170 -16.89 14.13 -13.14
C PHE A 170 -17.74 12.91 -12.76
N LEU A 171 -19.07 13.04 -12.90
CA LEU A 171 -19.99 11.91 -12.72
C LEU A 171 -20.09 11.06 -13.98
N MET A 172 -20.17 9.75 -13.80
CA MET A 172 -20.52 8.80 -14.86
C MET A 172 -22.01 8.51 -14.76
N GLU A 173 -22.85 9.35 -15.36
CA GLU A 173 -24.29 9.08 -15.50
C GLU A 173 -24.61 8.50 -16.89
N GLY A 174 -25.39 7.40 -16.92
CA GLY A 174 -25.97 6.83 -18.15
C GLY A 174 -25.04 5.93 -18.99
N GLU A 175 -25.59 4.80 -19.45
CA GLU A 175 -25.14 3.72 -20.37
C GLU A 175 -23.64 3.44 -20.62
N ALA A 176 -23.35 2.18 -20.96
CA ALA A 176 -22.00 1.64 -21.14
C ALA A 176 -21.13 2.52 -22.07
N GLY A 177 -20.02 3.05 -21.55
CA GLY A 177 -19.01 3.75 -22.36
C GLY A 177 -18.55 5.12 -21.87
N GLY A 178 -19.09 5.66 -20.76
CA GLY A 178 -18.75 7.00 -20.25
C GLY A 178 -17.24 7.27 -20.12
N LEU A 179 -16.46 6.34 -19.56
CA LEU A 179 -15.00 6.49 -19.48
C LEU A 179 -14.33 6.50 -20.86
N ALA A 180 -14.81 5.68 -21.81
CA ALA A 180 -14.24 5.60 -23.14
C ALA A 180 -14.52 6.87 -23.97
N GLU A 181 -15.69 7.47 -23.81
CA GLU A 181 -16.02 8.78 -24.38
C GLU A 181 -15.17 9.88 -23.73
N ALA A 182 -15.07 9.91 -22.39
CA ALA A 182 -14.25 10.90 -21.69
C ALA A 182 -12.78 10.84 -22.12
N ALA A 183 -12.20 9.63 -22.24
CA ALA A 183 -10.85 9.46 -22.75
C ALA A 183 -10.69 9.91 -24.22
N ARG A 184 -11.70 9.70 -25.07
CA ARG A 184 -11.71 10.21 -26.45
C ARG A 184 -11.73 11.74 -26.50
N ILE A 185 -12.53 12.38 -25.65
CA ILE A 185 -12.59 13.85 -25.54
C ILE A 185 -11.23 14.40 -25.12
N VAL A 186 -10.60 13.81 -24.09
CA VAL A 186 -9.23 14.19 -23.67
C VAL A 186 -8.26 14.13 -24.84
N ALA A 187 -8.27 13.04 -25.62
CA ALA A 187 -7.37 12.88 -26.76
C ALA A 187 -7.64 13.89 -27.90
N GLN A 188 -8.92 14.22 -28.17
CA GLN A 188 -9.31 15.19 -29.20
C GLN A 188 -8.85 16.61 -28.88
N GLU A 189 -8.82 16.97 -27.59
CA GLU A 189 -8.32 18.25 -27.09
C GLU A 189 -6.78 18.27 -26.90
N GLY A 190 -6.09 17.20 -27.32
CA GLY A 190 -4.63 17.09 -27.22
C GLY A 190 -4.10 16.80 -25.82
N GLY A 191 -4.95 16.33 -24.90
CA GLY A 191 -4.54 15.87 -23.57
C GLY A 191 -4.09 14.42 -23.54
N GLU A 192 -3.30 14.06 -22.52
CA GLU A 192 -2.87 12.69 -22.25
C GLU A 192 -3.33 12.26 -20.85
N VAL A 193 -4.05 11.14 -20.76
CA VAL A 193 -4.44 10.57 -19.46
C VAL A 193 -3.26 9.85 -18.83
N LEU A 194 -2.88 10.27 -17.63
CA LEU A 194 -1.89 9.63 -16.77
C LEU A 194 -2.51 8.48 -15.98
N SER A 195 -3.62 8.75 -15.30
CA SER A 195 -4.29 7.79 -14.43
C SER A 195 -5.79 8.04 -14.38
N VAL A 196 -6.53 6.98 -14.09
CA VAL A 196 -7.96 7.01 -13.87
C VAL A 196 -8.27 6.38 -12.52
N GLY A 197 -9.27 6.91 -11.83
CA GLY A 197 -9.80 6.22 -10.67
C GLY A 197 -11.23 6.62 -10.39
N THR A 198 -11.87 5.80 -9.56
CA THR A 198 -13.23 6.04 -9.10
C THR A 198 -13.26 6.09 -7.59
N TYR A 199 -14.02 7.02 -7.02
CA TYR A 199 -14.32 7.03 -5.60
C TYR A 199 -15.80 7.29 -5.38
N ARG A 200 -16.28 6.94 -4.18
CA ARG A 200 -17.65 7.20 -3.75
C ARG A 200 -17.59 8.01 -2.46
N LYS A 201 -18.41 9.04 -2.35
CA LYS A 201 -18.57 9.80 -1.11
C LYS A 201 -19.43 9.01 -0.13
N THR A 202 -20.48 8.34 -0.63
CA THR A 202 -21.34 7.44 0.17
C THR A 202 -21.68 6.15 -0.57
N TRP A 203 -22.00 5.07 0.15
CA TRP A 203 -22.41 3.80 -0.45
C TRP A 203 -23.78 3.95 -1.14
N GLY A 204 -23.85 3.67 -2.45
CA GLY A 204 -25.08 3.78 -3.25
C GLY A 204 -25.17 5.02 -4.15
N GLU A 205 -24.23 5.96 -4.05
CA GLU A 205 -24.13 7.11 -4.95
C GLU A 205 -23.45 6.75 -6.28
N THR A 206 -23.79 7.52 -7.33
CA THR A 206 -23.08 7.53 -8.61
C THR A 206 -21.57 7.68 -8.35
N PRO A 207 -20.72 6.76 -8.81
CA PRO A 207 -19.29 6.88 -8.60
C PRO A 207 -18.76 8.12 -9.31
N VAL A 208 -17.97 8.91 -8.59
CA VAL A 208 -17.17 9.97 -9.20
C VAL A 208 -16.01 9.31 -9.92
N CYS A 209 -15.84 9.62 -11.20
CA CYS A 209 -14.64 9.29 -11.95
C CYS A 209 -13.71 10.49 -11.92
N TYR A 210 -12.41 10.25 -11.78
CA TYR A 210 -11.40 11.25 -12.08
C TYR A 210 -10.50 10.77 -13.21
N LEU A 211 -10.08 11.73 -14.04
CA LEU A 211 -8.97 11.57 -14.97
C LEU A 211 -7.86 12.50 -14.51
N ARG A 212 -6.68 11.94 -14.23
CA ARG A 212 -5.47 12.73 -14.08
C ARG A 212 -4.79 12.85 -15.42
N LEU A 213 -4.46 14.06 -15.81
CA LEU A 213 -3.82 14.39 -17.07
C LEU A 213 -2.32 14.55 -16.85
N ARG A 214 -1.52 13.91 -17.71
CA ARG A 214 -0.08 14.16 -17.83
C ARG A 214 0.16 15.50 -18.52
N SER A 215 -0.64 15.82 -19.52
CA SER A 215 -0.52 17.01 -20.36
C SER A 215 -1.90 17.45 -20.89
N GLY A 216 -1.96 18.67 -21.42
CA GLY A 216 -3.17 19.28 -21.97
C GLY A 216 -3.76 20.40 -21.10
N ASP A 217 -4.67 21.18 -21.70
CA ASP A 217 -5.43 22.22 -21.01
C ASP A 217 -6.64 21.58 -20.32
N ALA A 218 -6.52 21.33 -19.00
CA ALA A 218 -7.55 20.64 -18.23
C ALA A 218 -8.87 21.42 -18.17
N GLU A 219 -8.80 22.75 -18.24
CA GLU A 219 -9.95 23.65 -18.21
C GLU A 219 -10.70 23.59 -19.55
N ALA A 220 -9.98 23.57 -20.67
CA ALA A 220 -10.58 23.33 -21.98
C ALA A 220 -11.21 21.93 -22.08
N ILE A 221 -10.50 20.90 -21.61
CA ILE A 221 -10.98 19.52 -21.60
C ILE A 221 -12.24 19.38 -20.73
N ALA A 222 -12.26 19.97 -19.54
CA ALA A 222 -13.43 19.99 -18.66
C ALA A 222 -14.63 20.65 -19.34
N LYS A 223 -14.43 21.75 -20.07
CA LYS A 223 -15.49 22.39 -20.84
C LYS A 223 -16.04 21.46 -21.93
N SER A 224 -15.18 20.76 -22.66
CA SER A 224 -15.59 19.81 -23.71
C SER A 224 -16.33 18.59 -23.14
N LEU A 225 -15.93 18.10 -21.97
CA LEU A 225 -16.69 17.08 -21.22
C LEU A 225 -18.10 17.57 -20.88
N GLY A 226 -18.24 18.78 -20.32
CA GLY A 226 -19.55 19.36 -20.01
C GLY A 226 -20.45 19.51 -21.23
N GLN A 227 -19.91 19.94 -22.38
CA GLN A 227 -20.66 20.05 -23.64
C GLN A 227 -21.16 18.70 -24.18
N LYS A 228 -20.52 17.60 -23.77
CA LYS A 228 -20.89 16.23 -24.13
C LYS A 228 -21.82 15.56 -23.11
N GLY A 229 -22.26 16.31 -22.09
CA GLY A 229 -23.23 15.85 -21.10
C GLY A 229 -22.63 15.22 -19.86
N PHE A 230 -21.32 15.35 -19.62
CA PHE A 230 -20.72 14.94 -18.36
C PHE A 230 -20.91 16.02 -17.29
N ASP A 231 -21.36 15.64 -16.10
CA ASP A 231 -21.38 16.53 -14.94
C ASP A 231 -19.97 16.67 -14.37
N VAL A 232 -19.25 17.71 -14.80
CA VAL A 232 -17.92 18.03 -14.29
C VAL A 232 -18.04 18.67 -12.90
N LEU A 233 -17.36 18.07 -11.93
CA LEU A 233 -17.36 18.47 -10.53
C LEU A 233 -16.22 19.44 -10.20
N GLY A 234 -15.11 19.36 -10.92
CA GLY A 234 -13.99 20.26 -10.69
C GLY A 234 -12.72 19.90 -11.47
N VAL A 235 -11.85 20.91 -11.62
CA VAL A 235 -10.48 20.77 -12.09
C VAL A 235 -9.55 21.11 -10.93
N HIS A 236 -8.58 20.25 -10.67
CA HIS A 236 -7.68 20.36 -9.54
C HIS A 236 -6.22 20.27 -9.99
N ALA A 237 -5.44 21.29 -9.65
CA ALA A 237 -3.99 21.27 -9.79
C ALA A 237 -3.34 20.94 -8.44
N PHE A 238 -2.11 20.42 -8.47
CA PHE A 238 -1.33 20.26 -7.27
C PHE A 238 -0.87 21.63 -6.75
N GLY A 239 -1.04 21.93 -5.46
CA GLY A 239 -0.56 23.16 -4.83
C GLY A 239 -1.43 24.42 -4.98
N ALA A 240 -2.68 24.29 -5.41
CA ALA A 240 -3.67 25.38 -5.43
C ALA A 240 -4.38 25.57 -4.08
#